data_AF-A0A7M7NJR5-F1
#
_entry.id   AF-A0A7M7NJR5-F1
#
_cell.length_a   1.000
_cell.length_b   1.000
_cell.length_c   1.000
_cell.angle_alpha   90.00
_cell.angle_beta   90.00
_cell.angle_gamma   90.00
#
_symmetry.space_group_name_H-M   'P 1'
#
loop_
_entity.id
_entity.type
_entity.pdbx_description
1 polymer ?
#
loop_
_entity_poly.entity_id
_entity_poly.type
_entity_poly.pdbx_seq_one_letter_code
_entity_poly.pdbx_strand_id
1 'polypeptide(L)'
;MRRGGNQYRVGAPGDFAEEALQEALLALGAANSLSEAEVAIRETYGCCFTDVTDLILYLLSNRTGLLASIDGLAGACHNVPKTGITGVCLDQRQGDILHTLAEDDPVCGLLQGASLPLSENKRVVCSTVTEREGDTVVCLAVVSLMFSSFLQG
;
A
#
# COMPACT_ATOMS: atom_id res chain seq x y z
N MET A 1 -0.45 -49.07 20.42
CA MET A 1 0.34 -48.18 21.31
C MET A 1 1.15 -47.21 20.46
N ARG A 2 0.99 -45.90 20.72
CA ARG A 2 1.91 -44.72 20.50
C ARG A 2 2.59 -44.57 19.12
N ARG A 3 2.18 -43.59 18.30
CA ARG A 3 2.60 -42.17 18.22
C ARG A 3 4.04 -41.95 17.70
N GLY A 4 4.12 -41.21 16.60
CA GLY A 4 5.30 -40.53 16.06
C GLY A 4 4.90 -39.97 14.70
N GLY A 5 4.13 -38.89 14.63
CA GLY A 5 4.51 -37.56 15.08
C GLY A 5 4.73 -36.75 13.81
N ASN A 6 3.63 -36.20 13.25
CA ASN A 6 3.72 -35.18 12.21
C ASN A 6 4.54 -34.04 12.80
N GLN A 7 5.82 -34.01 12.48
CA GLN A 7 6.64 -32.83 12.65
C GLN A 7 6.06 -31.82 11.68
N TYR A 8 5.22 -30.92 12.21
CA TYR A 8 5.04 -29.61 11.60
C TYR A 8 6.45 -29.04 11.49
N ARG A 9 7.03 -29.08 10.30
CA ARG A 9 8.11 -28.17 9.94
C ARG A 9 7.48 -26.80 10.06
N VAL A 10 7.67 -26.17 11.22
CA VAL A 10 7.51 -24.73 11.34
C VAL A 10 8.48 -24.18 10.31
N GLY A 11 7.94 -23.62 9.23
CA GLY A 11 8.73 -23.00 8.17
C GLY A 11 9.71 -22.01 8.79
N ALA A 12 10.82 -21.75 8.11
CA ALA A 12 11.69 -20.67 8.53
C ALA A 12 10.84 -19.39 8.68
N PRO A 13 11.19 -18.44 9.55
CA PRO A 13 10.43 -17.19 9.70
C PRO A 13 10.23 -16.39 8.39
N GLY A 14 10.97 -16.71 7.31
CA GLY A 14 10.73 -16.21 5.96
C GLY A 14 9.60 -16.93 5.20
N ASP A 15 9.32 -18.21 5.48
CA ASP A 15 8.31 -19.01 4.76
C ASP A 15 6.89 -18.52 5.06
N PHE A 16 6.61 -18.12 6.31
CA PHE A 16 5.28 -17.63 6.71
C PHE A 16 4.94 -16.25 6.14
N ALA A 17 5.94 -15.38 5.98
CA ALA A 17 5.74 -14.06 5.38
C ALA A 17 5.48 -14.19 3.87
N GLU A 18 6.14 -15.14 3.22
CA GLU A 18 5.93 -15.43 1.81
C GLU A 18 4.56 -16.09 1.56
N GLU A 19 4.15 -17.06 2.38
CA GLU A 19 2.82 -17.67 2.32
C GLU A 19 1.71 -16.63 2.55
N ALA A 20 1.84 -15.78 3.58
CA ALA A 20 0.86 -14.73 3.85
C ALA A 20 0.77 -13.71 2.70
N LEU A 21 1.90 -13.34 2.11
CA LEU A 21 1.92 -12.45 0.94
C LEU A 21 1.25 -13.12 -0.27
N GLN A 22 1.51 -14.40 -0.52
CA GLN A 22 0.86 -15.14 -1.61
C GLN A 22 -0.66 -15.22 -1.42
N GLU A 23 -1.12 -15.49 -0.20
CA GLU A 23 -2.55 -15.50 0.14
C GLU A 23 -3.19 -14.12 -0.06
N ALA A 24 -2.54 -13.05 0.38
CA ALA A 24 -3.02 -11.68 0.20
C ALA A 24 -3.11 -11.29 -1.29
N LEU A 25 -2.11 -11.67 -2.09
CA LEU A 25 -2.12 -11.45 -3.54
C LEU A 25 -3.21 -12.28 -4.25
N LEU A 26 -3.48 -13.51 -3.80
CA LEU A 26 -4.58 -14.33 -4.32
C LEU A 26 -5.94 -13.71 -3.98
N ALA A 27 -6.13 -13.23 -2.74
CA ALA A 27 -7.33 -12.51 -2.34
C ALA A 27 -7.53 -11.25 -3.20
N LEU A 28 -6.46 -10.51 -3.48
CA LEU A 28 -6.50 -9.32 -4.33
C LEU A 28 -6.91 -9.67 -5.78
N GLY A 29 -6.36 -10.76 -6.34
CA GLY A 29 -6.72 -11.24 -7.67
C GLY A 29 -8.12 -11.84 -7.78
N ALA A 30 -8.70 -12.29 -6.66
CA ALA A 30 -10.03 -12.89 -6.59
C ALA A 30 -11.14 -11.90 -6.19
N ALA A 31 -10.78 -10.68 -5.77
CA ALA A 31 -11.73 -9.68 -5.31
C ALA A 31 -12.75 -9.33 -6.40
N ASN A 32 -14.03 -9.44 -6.09
CA ASN A 32 -15.14 -9.15 -7.01
C ASN A 32 -15.82 -7.80 -6.75
N SER A 33 -15.41 -7.11 -5.69
CA SER A 33 -15.97 -5.83 -5.28
C SER A 33 -14.87 -4.90 -4.78
N LEU A 34 -15.15 -3.60 -4.78
CA LEU A 34 -14.21 -2.59 -4.28
C LEU A 34 -13.88 -2.81 -2.79
N SER A 35 -14.87 -3.26 -1.99
CA SER A 35 -14.67 -3.53 -0.56
C SER A 35 -13.77 -4.74 -0.34
N GLU A 36 -13.89 -5.80 -1.14
CA GLU A 36 -12.99 -6.95 -1.06
C GLU A 36 -11.57 -6.58 -1.51
N ALA A 37 -11.45 -5.78 -2.58
CA ALA A 37 -10.17 -5.28 -3.06
C ALA A 37 -9.49 -4.39 -2.00
N GLU A 38 -10.25 -3.54 -1.30
CA GLU A 38 -9.73 -2.71 -0.21
C GLU A 38 -9.08 -3.57 0.89
N VAL A 39 -9.79 -4.59 1.36
CA VAL A 39 -9.29 -5.50 2.40
C VAL A 39 -8.02 -6.20 1.93
N ALA A 40 -8.01 -6.76 0.72
CA ALA A 40 -6.85 -7.46 0.18
C ALA A 40 -5.64 -6.54 -0.03
N ILE A 41 -5.85 -5.27 -0.44
CA ILE A 41 -4.77 -4.28 -0.54
C ILE A 41 -4.17 -4.00 0.84
N ARG A 42 -5.00 -3.82 1.87
CA ARG A 42 -4.52 -3.56 3.24
C ARG A 42 -3.71 -4.73 3.78
N GLU A 43 -4.17 -5.96 3.56
CA GLU A 43 -3.44 -7.17 3.93
C GLU A 43 -2.10 -7.26 3.20
N THR A 44 -2.09 -7.02 1.88
CA THR A 44 -0.86 -7.01 1.08
C THR A 44 0.15 -5.98 1.60
N TYR A 45 -0.30 -4.76 1.91
CA TYR A 45 0.57 -3.73 2.50
C TYR A 45 1.10 -4.14 3.89
N GLY A 46 0.27 -4.79 4.71
CA GLY A 46 0.69 -5.33 6.00
C GLY A 46 1.72 -6.47 5.91
N CYS A 47 1.71 -7.24 4.82
CA CYS A 47 2.74 -8.24 4.53
C CYS A 47 4.03 -7.63 3.98
N CYS A 48 3.92 -6.60 3.13
CA CYS A 48 5.06 -5.99 2.45
C CYS A 48 5.83 -4.96 3.31
N PHE A 49 5.16 -4.31 4.25
CA PHE A 49 5.71 -3.18 5.00
C PHE A 49 5.51 -3.33 6.50
N THR A 50 6.49 -2.85 7.27
CA THR A 50 6.40 -2.83 8.74
C THR A 50 5.79 -1.51 9.21
N ASP A 51 4.99 -1.57 10.28
CA ASP A 51 4.37 -0.40 10.92
C ASP A 51 3.68 0.54 9.92
N VAL A 52 2.76 0.00 9.12
CA VAL A 52 1.87 0.80 8.28
C VAL A 52 0.97 1.62 9.19
N THR A 53 1.26 2.92 9.31
CA THR A 53 0.58 3.81 10.29
C THR A 53 -0.59 4.57 9.68
N ASP A 54 -0.45 4.98 8.43
CA ASP A 54 -1.54 5.48 7.61
C ASP A 54 -1.56 4.66 6.32
N LEU A 55 -2.74 4.23 5.88
CA LEU A 55 -2.95 3.69 4.55
C LEU A 55 -4.27 4.25 4.01
N ILE A 56 -4.11 5.17 3.08
CA ILE A 56 -5.19 5.84 2.37
C ILE A 56 -5.31 5.25 0.98
N LEU A 57 -6.56 5.00 0.58
CA LEU A 57 -6.88 4.41 -0.71
C LEU A 57 -7.77 5.37 -1.48
N TYR A 58 -7.34 5.68 -2.71
CA TYR A 58 -8.10 6.49 -3.65
C TYR A 58 -8.47 5.67 -4.88
N LEU A 59 -9.63 5.95 -5.45
CA LEU A 59 -10.03 5.47 -6.77
C LEU A 59 -9.95 6.63 -7.76
N LEU A 60 -9.08 6.51 -8.75
CA LEU A 60 -9.06 7.35 -9.93
C LEU A 60 -10.03 6.79 -10.96
N SER A 61 -11.13 7.50 -11.19
CA SER A 61 -12.08 7.10 -12.21
C SER A 61 -11.63 7.54 -13.59
N ASN A 62 -11.51 6.60 -14.54
CA ASN A 62 -11.20 6.90 -15.93
C ASN A 62 -12.30 7.71 -16.62
N ARG A 63 -13.53 7.66 -16.10
CA ARG A 63 -14.68 8.38 -16.68
C ARG A 63 -14.65 9.86 -16.33
N THR A 64 -14.32 10.18 -15.08
CA THR A 64 -14.39 11.56 -14.56
C THR A 64 -13.02 12.22 -14.46
N GLY A 65 -11.94 11.43 -14.44
CA GLY A 65 -10.58 11.92 -14.16
C GLY A 65 -10.40 12.40 -12.71
N LEU A 66 -11.34 12.05 -11.81
CA LEU A 66 -11.31 12.45 -10.41
C LEU A 66 -10.75 11.34 -9.53
N LEU A 67 -10.04 11.76 -8.50
CA LEU A 67 -9.48 10.92 -7.46
C LEU A 67 -10.40 10.99 -6.23
N ALA A 68 -11.08 9.90 -5.91
CA ALA A 68 -12.04 9.83 -4.81
C ALA A 68 -11.54 8.89 -3.70
N SER A 69 -11.55 9.34 -2.45
CA SER A 69 -11.17 8.49 -1.31
C SER A 69 -12.20 7.39 -1.12
N ILE A 70 -11.74 6.15 -1.02
CA ILE A 70 -12.61 4.97 -0.87
C ILE A 70 -12.54 4.36 0.52
N ASP A 71 -11.62 4.82 1.34
CA ASP A 71 -11.33 4.38 2.71
C ASP A 71 -12.05 5.18 3.80
N GLY A 72 -12.97 6.08 3.42
CA GLY A 72 -13.81 6.78 4.38
C GLY A 72 -13.28 8.14 4.88
N LEU A 73 -12.34 8.79 4.18
CA LEU A 73 -12.08 10.24 4.33
C LEU A 73 -13.27 11.10 3.84
N ALA A 74 -14.47 10.85 4.36
CA ALA A 74 -15.72 11.56 4.08
C ALA A 74 -16.08 11.69 2.58
N GLY A 75 -15.59 10.80 1.72
CA GLY A 75 -15.81 10.89 0.27
C GLY A 75 -15.06 12.05 -0.40
N ALA A 76 -13.92 12.47 0.17
CA ALA A 76 -13.09 13.51 -0.41
C ALA A 76 -12.76 13.19 -1.87
N CYS A 77 -13.12 14.12 -2.75
CA CYS A 77 -12.87 14.03 -4.18
C CYS A 77 -11.93 15.17 -4.58
N HIS A 78 -10.85 14.81 -5.26
CA HIS A 78 -9.81 15.74 -5.68
C HIS A 78 -9.61 15.61 -7.19
N ASN A 79 -9.16 16.70 -7.81
CA ASN A 79 -8.53 16.57 -9.12
C ASN A 79 -7.20 15.82 -8.94
N VAL A 80 -6.81 15.03 -9.94
CA VAL A 80 -5.49 14.42 -9.95
C VAL A 80 -4.42 15.52 -9.86
N PRO A 81 -3.52 15.47 -8.87
CA PRO A 81 -2.46 16.45 -8.79
C PRO A 81 -1.48 16.30 -9.95
N LYS A 82 -1.04 17.43 -10.51
CA LYS A 82 0.02 17.46 -11.54
C LYS A 82 1.43 17.43 -10.96
N THR A 83 1.55 17.50 -9.64
CA THR A 83 2.78 17.60 -8.88
C THR A 83 2.64 16.77 -7.60
N GLY A 84 3.75 16.48 -6.93
CA GLY A 84 3.77 15.66 -5.73
C GLY A 84 3.72 14.15 -6.02
N ILE A 85 3.80 13.34 -4.97
CA ILE A 85 4.02 11.88 -5.10
C ILE A 85 2.89 11.18 -5.87
N THR A 86 1.65 11.60 -5.66
CA THR A 86 0.47 11.03 -6.33
C THR A 86 0.49 11.28 -7.83
N GLY A 87 0.87 12.50 -8.25
CA GLY A 87 0.97 12.85 -9.67
C GLY A 87 2.07 12.05 -10.37
N VAL A 88 3.26 11.97 -9.74
CA VAL A 88 4.40 11.19 -10.26
C VAL A 88 4.05 9.71 -10.40
N CYS A 89 3.43 9.13 -9.37
CA CYS A 89 3.03 7.72 -9.36
C CYS A 89 2.02 7.39 -10.47
N LEU A 90 1.05 8.28 -10.71
CA LEU A 90 0.05 8.13 -11.77
C LEU A 90 0.64 8.31 -13.18
N ASP A 91 1.50 9.31 -13.38
CA ASP A 91 2.13 9.57 -14.68
C ASP A 91 3.06 8.42 -15.09
N GLN A 92 3.81 7.87 -14.14
CA GLN A 92 4.75 6.78 -14.40
C GLN A 92 4.10 5.39 -14.38
N ARG A 93 2.88 5.27 -13.83
CA ARG A 93 2.22 3.98 -13.52
C ARG A 93 3.14 3.01 -12.76
N GLN A 94 3.96 3.56 -11.88
CA GLN A 94 4.90 2.83 -11.04
C GLN A 94 4.82 3.34 -9.62
N GLY A 95 5.08 2.46 -8.66
CA GLY A 95 5.18 2.87 -7.27
C GLY A 95 6.40 3.76 -7.04
N ASP A 96 6.27 4.71 -6.13
CA ASP A 96 7.35 5.60 -5.70
C ASP A 96 7.43 5.62 -4.16
N ILE A 97 8.64 5.87 -3.65
CA ILE A 97 8.94 5.90 -2.22
C ILE A 97 9.70 7.18 -1.91
N LEU A 98 9.10 8.05 -1.11
CA LEU A 98 9.71 9.30 -0.68
C LEU A 98 10.17 9.25 0.77
N HIS A 99 11.29 9.92 1.02
CA HIS A 99 11.84 10.15 2.36
C HIS A 99 11.05 11.16 3.17
N THR A 100 10.45 12.14 2.50
CA THR A 100 9.58 13.15 3.09
C THR A 100 8.54 13.58 2.07
N LEU A 101 7.38 14.03 2.53
CA LEU A 101 6.48 14.84 1.71
C LEU A 101 6.94 16.29 1.80
N ALA A 102 6.80 17.02 0.69
CA ALA A 102 6.96 18.47 0.73
C ALA A 102 5.71 19.11 1.35
N GLU A 103 5.85 20.27 2.00
CA GLU A 103 4.70 20.97 2.60
C GLU A 103 3.64 21.37 1.57
N ASP A 104 4.04 21.58 0.32
CA ASP A 104 3.17 21.87 -0.82
C ASP A 104 2.63 20.62 -1.51
N ASP A 105 3.01 19.42 -1.03
CA ASP A 105 2.44 18.18 -1.55
C ASP A 105 0.93 18.12 -1.21
N PRO A 106 0.05 17.92 -2.21
CA PRO A 106 -1.39 17.86 -2.03
C PRO A 106 -1.89 16.88 -0.96
N VAL A 107 -1.10 15.83 -0.65
CA VAL A 107 -1.48 14.81 0.34
C VAL A 107 -0.81 14.99 1.70
N CYS A 108 0.03 16.03 1.88
CA CYS A 108 0.78 16.30 3.11
C CYS A 108 -0.11 16.51 4.36
N GLY A 109 -1.39 16.85 4.19
CA GLY A 109 -2.35 17.01 5.29
C GLY A 109 -3.28 15.81 5.50
N LEU A 110 -3.22 14.80 4.64
CA LEU A 110 -4.14 13.65 4.66
C LEU A 110 -3.53 12.47 5.41
N LEU A 111 -2.19 12.33 5.37
CA LEU A 111 -1.43 11.31 6.09
C LEU A 111 -0.98 11.87 7.45
N GLN A 112 -1.75 11.62 8.52
CA GLN A 112 -1.47 12.19 9.85
C GLN A 112 -0.13 11.70 10.44
N GLY A 113 0.22 10.44 10.21
CA GLY A 113 1.50 9.83 10.52
C GLY A 113 2.65 10.29 9.62
N ALA A 114 2.39 11.08 8.57
CA ALA A 114 3.37 11.84 7.81
C ALA A 114 3.61 13.26 8.36
N SER A 115 3.19 13.53 9.60
CA SER A 115 3.39 14.81 10.29
C SER A 115 4.84 15.28 10.11
N LEU A 116 5.01 16.39 9.39
CA LEU A 116 6.34 16.89 9.05
C LEU A 116 7.06 17.44 10.28
N PRO A 117 8.37 17.18 10.42
CA PRO A 117 9.19 16.29 9.58
C PRO A 117 8.93 14.80 9.88
N LEU A 118 8.86 13.97 8.84
CA LEU A 118 8.81 12.50 8.99
C LEU A 118 10.03 12.00 9.78
N SER A 119 9.82 11.02 10.67
CA SER A 119 10.93 10.39 11.39
C SER A 119 11.89 9.68 10.44
N GLU A 120 13.19 9.61 10.78
CA GLU A 120 14.25 9.14 9.89
C GLU A 120 14.02 7.72 9.32
N ASN A 121 13.25 6.89 10.02
CA ASN A 121 12.91 5.52 9.66
C ASN A 121 11.58 5.38 8.89
N LYS A 122 10.79 6.46 8.77
CA LYS A 122 9.51 6.44 8.06
C LYS A 122 9.65 6.88 6.61
N ARG A 123 8.82 6.32 5.75
CA ARG A 123 8.71 6.69 4.33
C ARG A 123 7.25 6.83 3.95
N VAL A 124 7.03 7.64 2.92
CA VAL A 124 5.74 7.68 2.24
C VAL A 124 5.86 6.85 0.97
N VAL A 125 4.98 5.87 0.83
CA VAL A 125 4.89 5.00 -0.34
C VAL A 125 3.63 5.37 -1.09
N CYS A 126 3.75 5.56 -2.40
CA CYS A 126 2.63 5.66 -3.31
C CYS A 126 2.71 4.51 -4.30
N SER A 127 1.63 3.76 -4.51
CA SER A 127 1.57 2.75 -5.57
C SER A 127 0.21 2.74 -6.27
N THR A 128 0.15 2.14 -7.45
CA THR A 128 -1.10 1.99 -8.21
C THR A 128 -1.45 0.53 -8.41
N VAL A 129 -2.70 0.16 -8.14
CA VAL A 129 -3.31 -1.09 -8.62
C VAL A 129 -4.18 -0.73 -9.81
N THR A 130 -3.72 -1.11 -11.00
CA THR A 130 -4.34 -0.69 -12.27
C THR A 130 -5.00 -1.88 -12.95
N GLU A 131 -6.28 -1.76 -13.30
CA GLU A 131 -6.92 -2.66 -14.26
C GLU A 131 -6.54 -2.26 -15.69
N ARG A 132 -6.36 -3.24 -16.59
CA ARG A 132 -5.94 -3.01 -17.98
C ARG A 132 -6.82 -2.03 -18.75
N GLU A 133 -8.12 -2.00 -18.44
CA GLU A 133 -9.13 -1.13 -19.06
C GLU A 133 -10.11 -0.56 -18.03
N GLY A 134 -9.62 -0.19 -16.84
CA GLY A 134 -10.48 0.20 -15.73
C GLY A 134 -9.92 1.31 -14.86
N ASP A 135 -10.73 1.71 -13.89
CA ASP A 135 -10.36 2.69 -12.87
C ASP A 135 -9.09 2.23 -12.13
N THR A 136 -8.30 3.18 -11.65
CA THR A 136 -7.02 2.90 -10.99
C THR A 136 -7.14 3.15 -9.51
N VAL A 137 -6.76 2.18 -8.67
CA VAL A 137 -6.63 2.42 -7.24
C VAL A 137 -5.24 2.97 -6.96
N VAL A 138 -5.17 4.12 -6.29
CA VAL A 138 -3.93 4.72 -5.81
C VAL A 138 -3.84 4.49 -4.30
N CYS A 139 -2.76 3.85 -3.88
CA CYS A 139 -2.49 3.53 -2.49
C CYS A 139 -1.41 4.47 -1.97
N LEU A 140 -1.70 5.17 -0.87
CA LEU A 140 -0.76 6.06 -0.19
C LEU A 140 -0.59 5.58 1.24
N ALA A 141 0.65 5.27 1.63
CA ALA A 141 0.94 4.75 2.96
C ALA A 141 2.12 5.43 3.62
N VAL A 142 2.06 5.55 4.95
CA VAL A 142 3.23 5.84 5.79
C VAL A 142 3.70 4.54 6.40
N VAL A 143 4.92 4.14 6.04
CA VAL A 143 5.51 2.87 6.45
C VAL A 143 6.83 3.11 7.16
N SER A 144 7.22 2.20 8.05
CA SER A 144 8.59 2.13 8.54
C SER A 144 9.42 1.28 7.58
N LEU A 145 10.59 1.78 7.16
CA LEU A 145 11.60 0.92 6.56
C LEU A 145 12.26 0.12 7.68
N MET A 146 12.07 -1.19 7.69
CA MET A 146 13.14 -2.02 8.22
C MET A 146 14.31 -1.88 7.25
N PHE A 147 15.48 -1.45 7.74
CA PHE A 147 16.73 -1.94 7.17
C PHE A 147 16.74 -3.44 7.41
N SER A 148 16.05 -4.20 6.56
CA SER A 148 16.32 -5.62 6.48
C SER A 148 17.70 -5.70 5.82
N SER A 149 18.63 -6.30 6.54
CA SER A 149 20.02 -6.50 6.12
C SER A 149 20.14 -7.44 4.90
N PHE A 150 19.09 -7.63 4.12
CA PHE A 150 18.99 -8.61 3.03
C PHE A 150 19.54 -8.12 1.68
N LEU A 151 20.02 -6.89 1.58
CA LEU A 151 20.74 -6.39 0.39
C LEU A 151 22.25 -6.22 0.61
N GLN A 152 22.82 -6.92 1.60
CA GLN A 152 24.26 -7.22 1.66
C GLN A 152 24.45 -8.73 1.82
N GLY A 153 24.42 -9.44 0.69
CA GLY A 153 24.72 -10.87 0.58
C GLY A 153 24.85 -11.29 -0.87
#